data_AF-A0A848TL65-F1
#
_entry.id   AF-A0A848TL65-F1
#
_cell.length_a   1.000
_cell.length_b   1.000
_cell.length_c   1.000
_cell.angle_alpha   90.00
_cell.angle_beta   90.00
_cell.angle_gamma   90.00
#
_symmetry.space_group_name_H-M   'P 1'
#
loop_
_entity.id
_entity.type
_entity.pdbx_description
1 polymer ?
#
loop_
_entity_poly.entity_id
_entity_poly.type
_entity_poly.pdbx_seq_one_letter_code
_entity_poly.pdbx_strand_id
1 'polypeptide(L)'
;YWWAAVALGGGRVSFTVPTGNFGDIYAGFIAKRMGLDIDRLVVATNQNDILRRAVHEGRYEVGTVHPSISPSMDIQVSSNFERLLFDAMERDGEAVAGLMASLKQSGGFTIPDAARDYIRTHFDADSASEDQTSEQIARTFAATGELVCPHTAVGLDVAEAQLDIDVPMITLATAHPAKFPDAVEAATGVRPPLPKHMADLYDRSERVTEVENDLSAIQKVIREKRAS
;
A
#
# COMPACT_ATOMS: atom_id res chain seq x y z
N TYR A 1 8.58 -10.78 -2.06
CA TYR A 1 9.95 -10.39 -2.47
C TYR A 1 10.82 -11.59 -2.83
N TRP A 2 11.47 -12.29 -1.88
CA TRP A 2 12.37 -13.41 -2.18
C TRP A 2 11.79 -14.48 -3.12
N TRP A 3 10.61 -15.02 -2.78
CA TRP A 3 9.97 -16.05 -3.61
C TRP A 3 9.74 -15.57 -5.05
N ALA A 4 9.26 -14.34 -5.23
CA ALA A 4 8.96 -13.79 -6.55
C ALA A 4 10.24 -13.57 -7.37
N ALA A 5 11.30 -13.06 -6.76
CA ALA A 5 12.59 -12.89 -7.42
C ALA A 5 13.20 -14.25 -7.85
N VAL A 6 13.15 -15.25 -6.98
CA VAL A 6 13.63 -16.62 -7.28
C VAL A 6 12.79 -17.27 -8.39
N ALA A 7 11.48 -17.05 -8.41
CA ALA A 7 10.60 -17.55 -9.47
C ALA A 7 10.95 -16.97 -10.85
N LEU A 8 11.57 -15.79 -10.92
CA LEU A 8 12.11 -15.19 -12.15
C LEU A 8 13.59 -15.54 -12.41
N GLY A 9 14.15 -16.52 -11.69
CA GLY A 9 15.53 -16.98 -11.89
C GLY A 9 16.55 -16.36 -10.92
N GLY A 10 16.12 -15.54 -9.97
CA GLY A 10 16.97 -14.99 -8.89
C GLY A 10 17.92 -13.87 -9.32
N GLY A 11 17.73 -13.31 -10.52
CA GLY A 11 18.45 -12.12 -10.99
C GLY A 11 17.93 -10.82 -10.37
N ARG A 12 18.50 -9.70 -10.81
CA ARG A 12 18.06 -8.36 -10.44
C ARG A 12 16.60 -8.13 -10.81
N VAL A 13 15.81 -7.60 -9.87
CA VAL A 13 14.38 -7.30 -10.09
C VAL A 13 13.98 -5.96 -9.47
N SER A 14 12.91 -5.37 -9.98
CA SER A 14 12.24 -4.20 -9.37
C SER A 14 10.88 -4.59 -8.84
N PHE A 15 10.37 -3.85 -7.84
CA PHE A 15 9.04 -4.06 -7.30
C PHE A 15 8.25 -2.76 -7.28
N THR A 16 6.98 -2.81 -7.70
CA THR A 16 6.00 -1.76 -7.46
C THR A 16 4.95 -2.25 -6.48
N VAL A 17 4.67 -1.44 -5.46
CA VAL A 17 3.82 -1.82 -4.33
C VAL A 17 2.71 -0.79 -4.15
N PRO A 18 1.44 -1.15 -4.36
CA PRO A 18 0.30 -0.35 -3.92
C PRO A 18 0.37 -0.15 -2.41
N THR A 19 0.64 1.08 -1.97
CA THR A 19 1.08 1.35 -0.61
C THR A 19 0.13 2.29 0.11
N GLY A 20 -0.44 1.80 1.22
CA GLY A 20 -1.02 2.64 2.27
C GLY A 20 -0.02 2.77 3.42
N ASN A 21 -0.12 1.90 4.42
CA ASN A 21 0.65 1.96 5.68
C ASN A 21 2.16 1.65 5.58
N PHE A 22 2.76 1.53 4.38
CA PHE A 22 4.20 1.30 4.14
C PHE A 22 4.79 -0.05 4.59
N GLY A 23 4.05 -0.88 5.33
CA GLY A 23 4.60 -2.13 5.88
C GLY A 23 5.04 -3.15 4.82
N ASP A 24 4.28 -3.28 3.73
CA ASP A 24 4.60 -4.21 2.63
C ASP A 24 5.91 -3.81 1.93
N ILE A 25 5.99 -2.58 1.41
CA ILE A 25 7.19 -2.11 0.72
C ILE A 25 8.40 -2.00 1.65
N TYR A 26 8.19 -1.73 2.95
CA TYR A 26 9.25 -1.80 3.94
C TYR A 26 9.79 -3.22 4.10
N ALA A 27 8.96 -4.27 4.01
CA ALA A 27 9.44 -5.65 3.97
C ALA A 27 10.28 -5.93 2.72
N GLY A 28 9.95 -5.32 1.58
CA GLY A 28 10.78 -5.32 0.38
C GLY A 28 12.14 -4.66 0.60
N PHE A 29 12.17 -3.53 1.31
CA PHE A 29 13.41 -2.87 1.72
C PHE A 29 14.25 -3.72 2.66
N ILE A 30 13.64 -4.40 3.63
CA ILE A 30 14.35 -5.35 4.48
C ILE A 30 14.94 -6.49 3.63
N ALA A 31 14.20 -7.03 2.66
CA ALA A 31 14.74 -8.05 1.75
C ALA A 31 15.94 -7.55 0.93
N LYS A 32 15.89 -6.31 0.41
CA LYS A 32 17.02 -5.64 -0.25
C LYS A 32 18.23 -5.55 0.69
N ARG A 33 18.01 -5.07 1.92
CA ARG A 33 19.04 -4.96 2.97
C ARG A 33 19.63 -6.32 3.39
N MET A 34 18.87 -7.40 3.25
CA MET A 34 19.33 -8.78 3.50
C MET A 34 20.15 -9.38 2.34
N GLY A 35 20.29 -8.67 1.21
CA GLY A 35 21.10 -9.10 0.07
C GLY A 35 20.33 -9.58 -1.14
N LEU A 36 19.00 -9.43 -1.17
CA LEU A 36 18.25 -9.62 -2.42
C LEU A 36 18.59 -8.48 -3.39
N ASP A 37 18.99 -8.82 -4.63
CA ASP A 37 19.34 -7.83 -5.66
C ASP A 37 18.08 -7.14 -6.20
N ILE A 38 17.58 -6.17 -5.44
CA ILE A 38 16.46 -5.31 -5.83
C ILE A 38 16.99 -4.00 -6.39
N ASP A 39 16.67 -3.71 -7.64
CA ASP A 39 17.01 -2.44 -8.28
C ASP A 39 16.16 -1.31 -7.68
N ARG A 40 14.86 -1.26 -7.98
CA ARG A 40 13.93 -0.26 -7.43
C ARG A 40 12.84 -0.85 -6.54
N LEU A 41 12.47 -0.07 -5.53
CA LEU A 41 11.24 -0.23 -4.75
C LEU A 41 10.34 0.98 -5.02
N VAL A 42 9.30 0.79 -5.82
CA VAL A 42 8.40 1.86 -6.26
C VAL A 42 7.15 1.88 -5.38
N VAL A 43 6.94 2.98 -4.67
CA VAL A 43 5.75 3.25 -3.87
C VAL A 43 4.65 3.75 -4.79
N ALA A 44 3.59 2.96 -4.99
CA ALA A 44 2.41 3.39 -5.73
C ALA A 44 1.31 3.84 -4.76
N THR A 45 0.92 5.10 -4.83
CA THR A 45 -0.18 5.67 -4.03
C THR A 45 -1.39 5.99 -4.90
N ASN A 46 -2.57 6.12 -4.31
CA ASN A 46 -3.68 6.77 -5.00
C ASN A 46 -3.56 8.30 -4.82
N GLN A 47 -4.64 9.06 -5.04
CA GLN A 47 -4.66 10.51 -4.81
C GLN A 47 -4.29 10.96 -3.38
N ASN A 48 -4.31 10.06 -2.39
CA ASN A 48 -3.78 10.31 -1.05
C ASN A 48 -2.25 10.11 -1.05
N ASP A 49 -1.54 11.10 -1.58
CA ASP A 49 -0.16 11.01 -2.05
C ASP A 49 0.93 11.36 -1.01
N ILE A 50 0.64 11.24 0.29
CA ILE A 50 1.57 11.67 1.35
C ILE A 50 2.96 11.05 1.22
N LEU A 51 3.04 9.79 0.79
CA LEU A 51 4.32 9.10 0.59
C LEU A 51 5.07 9.60 -0.64
N ARG A 52 4.36 9.95 -1.72
CA ARG A 52 4.95 10.58 -2.91
C ARG A 52 5.59 11.91 -2.54
N ARG A 53 4.87 12.78 -1.82
CA ARG A 53 5.39 14.07 -1.34
C ARG A 53 6.56 13.89 -0.36
N ALA A 54 6.50 12.89 0.52
CA ALA A 54 7.59 12.59 1.44
C ALA A 54 8.88 12.17 0.69
N VAL A 55 8.77 11.29 -0.30
CA VAL A 55 9.94 10.79 -1.06
C VAL A 55 10.54 11.88 -1.96
N HIS A 56 9.71 12.63 -2.69
CA HIS A 56 10.20 13.62 -3.66
C HIS A 56 10.58 14.95 -3.03
N GLU A 57 9.75 15.45 -2.12
CA GLU A 57 9.86 16.81 -1.61
C GLU A 57 10.43 16.84 -0.18
N GLY A 58 10.46 15.68 0.51
CA GLY A 58 10.81 15.61 1.92
C GLY A 58 9.69 16.10 2.84
N ARG A 59 8.48 16.36 2.32
CA ARG A 59 7.36 16.89 3.11
C ARG A 59 6.42 15.76 3.53
N TYR A 60 6.37 15.48 4.82
CA TYR A 60 5.43 14.53 5.40
C TYR A 60 4.35 15.30 6.15
N GLU A 61 3.25 15.61 5.46
CA GLU A 61 2.18 16.48 5.96
C GLU A 61 0.81 15.79 5.77
N VAL A 62 0.05 15.72 6.87
CA VAL A 62 -1.32 15.20 6.92
C VAL A 62 -2.23 16.17 6.18
N GLY A 63 -2.81 15.70 5.08
CA GLY A 63 -3.86 16.39 4.34
C GLY A 63 -5.26 15.86 4.67
N THR A 64 -6.21 16.24 3.83
CA THR A 64 -7.56 15.67 3.86
C THR A 64 -7.55 14.29 3.23
N VAL A 65 -8.17 13.30 3.89
CA VAL A 65 -8.41 11.99 3.27
C VAL A 65 -9.46 12.16 2.19
N HIS A 66 -9.13 11.77 0.97
CA HIS A 66 -10.06 11.72 -0.15
C HIS A 66 -10.46 10.26 -0.37
N PRO A 67 -11.74 9.89 -0.12
CA PRO A 67 -12.23 8.55 -0.44
C PRO A 67 -11.95 8.21 -1.90
N SER A 68 -11.54 6.97 -2.16
CA SER A 68 -11.29 6.47 -3.51
C SER A 68 -11.84 5.06 -3.70
N ILE A 69 -11.83 4.59 -4.95
CA ILE A 69 -12.11 3.18 -5.27
C ILE A 69 -11.04 2.21 -4.73
N SER A 70 -9.93 2.70 -4.17
CA SER A 70 -8.86 1.91 -3.54
C SER A 70 -8.76 2.17 -2.02
N PRO A 71 -9.82 1.94 -1.23
CA PRO A 71 -9.99 2.53 0.11
C PRO A 71 -8.94 2.12 1.14
N SER A 72 -8.33 0.94 1.00
CA SER A 72 -7.24 0.48 1.89
C SER A 72 -5.96 1.32 1.79
N MET A 73 -5.86 2.21 0.78
CA MET A 73 -4.76 3.14 0.57
C MET A 73 -5.14 4.59 0.92
N ASP A 74 -6.39 4.86 1.32
CA ASP A 74 -6.90 6.19 1.69
C ASP A 74 -6.39 6.60 3.08
N ILE A 75 -5.10 6.86 3.19
CA ILE A 75 -4.43 7.16 4.45
C ILE A 75 -3.69 8.50 4.39
N GLN A 76 -3.62 9.18 5.54
CA GLN A 76 -2.86 10.42 5.70
C GLN A 76 -1.74 10.29 6.74
N VAL A 77 -1.61 9.13 7.38
CA VAL A 77 -0.45 8.76 8.19
C VAL A 77 -0.12 7.32 7.89
N SER A 78 1.07 7.09 7.35
CA SER A 78 1.58 5.78 7.03
C SER A 78 2.36 5.21 8.22
N SER A 79 1.69 4.38 9.03
CA SER A 79 2.20 3.93 10.33
C SER A 79 3.57 3.25 10.30
N ASN A 80 3.97 2.58 9.20
CA ASN A 80 5.29 1.94 9.12
C ASN A 80 6.38 2.84 8.50
N PHE A 81 6.05 4.04 8.03
CA PHE A 81 7.03 4.98 7.47
C PHE A 81 8.05 5.46 8.51
N GLU A 82 7.65 5.51 9.78
CA GLU A 82 8.54 5.78 10.93
C GLU A 82 9.75 4.83 10.96
N ARG A 83 9.59 3.56 10.56
CA ARG A 83 10.70 2.60 10.53
C ARG A 83 11.73 2.96 9.46
N LEU A 84 11.29 3.44 8.30
CA LEU A 84 12.19 3.91 7.26
C LEU A 84 12.91 5.20 7.71
N LEU A 85 12.20 6.13 8.35
CA LEU A 85 12.83 7.34 8.91
C LEU A 85 13.92 6.99 9.93
N PHE A 86 13.70 5.97 10.75
CA PHE A 86 14.71 5.47 11.69
C PHE A 86 15.97 4.96 10.97
N ASP A 87 15.83 4.11 9.94
CA ASP A 87 17.00 3.67 9.18
C ASP A 87 17.67 4.82 8.39
N ALA A 88 16.89 5.79 7.87
CA ALA A 88 17.38 6.93 7.11
C ALA A 88 18.10 7.99 7.97
N MET A 89 17.79 8.05 9.25
CA MET A 89 18.45 8.92 10.23
C MET A 89 19.46 8.14 11.09
N GLU A 90 20.12 7.15 10.49
CA GLU A 90 21.19 6.37 11.13
C GLU A 90 20.80 5.75 12.48
N ARG A 91 19.51 5.43 12.64
CA ARG A 91 18.92 4.84 13.85
C ARG A 91 18.96 5.78 15.07
N ASP A 92 18.92 7.09 14.83
CA ASP A 92 18.72 8.09 15.86
C ASP A 92 17.24 8.13 16.29
N GLY A 93 16.95 7.48 17.42
CA GLY A 93 15.60 7.43 17.99
C GLY A 93 15.11 8.78 18.54
N GLU A 94 16.02 9.66 18.98
CA GLU A 94 15.65 10.99 19.49
C GLU A 94 15.22 11.90 18.33
N ALA A 95 15.95 11.85 17.21
CA ALA A 95 15.58 12.57 15.99
C ALA A 95 14.22 12.10 15.44
N VAL A 96 13.96 10.78 15.36
CA VAL A 96 12.65 10.24 14.94
C VAL A 96 11.55 10.70 15.89
N ALA A 97 11.77 10.61 17.21
CA ALA A 97 10.79 11.03 18.20
C ALA A 97 10.44 12.52 18.04
N GLY A 98 11.43 13.37 17.72
CA GLY A 98 11.24 14.77 17.38
C GLY A 98 10.30 14.97 16.18
N LEU A 99 10.53 14.26 15.07
CA LEU A 99 9.64 14.32 13.90
C LEU A 99 8.22 13.86 14.22
N MET A 100 8.06 12.78 14.99
CA MET A 100 6.73 12.28 15.39
C MET A 100 6.01 13.25 16.34
N ALA A 101 6.74 13.95 17.21
CA ALA A 101 6.19 15.02 18.04
C ALA A 101 5.71 16.20 17.19
N SER A 102 6.49 16.62 16.18
CA SER A 102 6.06 17.63 15.22
C SER A 102 4.81 17.21 14.44
N LEU A 103 4.75 15.96 13.96
CA LEU A 103 3.55 15.42 13.31
C LEU A 103 2.31 15.56 14.19
N LYS A 104 2.42 15.19 15.46
CA LYS A 104 1.31 15.28 16.43
C LYS A 104 0.91 16.73 16.73
N GLN A 105 1.87 17.66 16.76
CA GLN A 105 1.64 19.05 17.14
C GLN A 105 1.13 19.91 15.98
N SER A 106 1.76 19.80 14.80
CA SER A 106 1.53 20.68 13.65
C SER A 106 0.97 19.96 12.42
N GLY A 107 0.72 18.65 12.50
CA GLY A 107 0.18 17.88 11.37
C GLY A 107 1.20 17.56 10.28
N GLY A 108 2.49 17.81 10.50
CA GLY A 108 3.54 17.46 9.54
C GLY A 108 4.94 17.85 9.97
N PHE A 109 5.93 17.43 9.17
CA PHE A 109 7.33 17.75 9.32
C PHE A 109 8.08 17.67 7.98
N THR A 110 9.26 18.29 7.93
CA THR A 110 10.21 18.16 6.83
C THR A 110 11.28 17.13 7.18
N ILE A 111 11.48 16.16 6.30
CA ILE A 111 12.53 15.15 6.39
C ILE A 111 13.88 15.85 6.14
N PRO A 112 14.89 15.67 7.01
CA PRO A 112 16.23 16.22 6.79
C PRO A 112 16.80 15.79 5.43
N ASP A 113 17.54 16.69 4.76
CA ASP A 113 18.04 16.44 3.39
C ASP A 113 18.85 15.14 3.29
N ALA A 114 19.73 14.86 4.24
CA ALA A 114 20.52 13.62 4.26
C ALA A 114 19.63 12.36 4.33
N ALA A 115 18.57 12.39 5.15
CA ALA A 115 17.63 11.28 5.26
C ALA A 115 16.76 11.15 4.00
N ARG A 116 16.34 12.27 3.40
CA ARG A 116 15.61 12.25 2.12
C ARG A 116 16.47 11.68 1.00
N ASP A 117 17.72 12.11 0.89
CA ASP A 117 18.64 11.65 -0.13
C ASP A 117 18.89 10.15 0.01
N TYR A 118 19.08 9.66 1.26
CA TYR A 118 19.16 8.23 1.54
C TYR A 118 17.90 7.47 1.09
N ILE A 119 16.70 7.97 1.42
CA ILE A 119 15.43 7.36 1.00
C ILE A 119 15.37 7.24 -0.53
N ARG A 120 15.75 8.29 -1.25
CA ARG A 120 15.74 8.32 -2.73
C ARG A 120 16.77 7.41 -3.39
N THR A 121 17.77 6.90 -2.65
CA THR A 121 18.66 5.84 -3.17
C THR A 121 18.00 4.46 -3.20
N HIS A 122 16.87 4.30 -2.50
CA HIS A 122 16.22 3.01 -2.32
C HIS A 122 14.80 2.96 -2.86
N PHE A 123 14.09 4.09 -2.84
CA PHE A 123 12.69 4.17 -3.19
C PHE A 123 12.43 5.22 -4.26
N ASP A 124 11.54 4.86 -5.19
CA ASP A 124 10.82 5.80 -6.03
C ASP A 124 9.36 5.85 -5.55
N ALA A 125 8.62 6.89 -5.94
CA ALA A 125 7.21 7.00 -5.57
C ALA A 125 6.41 7.72 -6.65
N ASP A 126 5.19 7.27 -6.91
CA ASP A 126 4.24 8.02 -7.72
C ASP A 126 2.80 7.75 -7.31
N SER A 127 1.87 8.46 -7.95
CA SER A 127 0.44 8.30 -7.71
C SER A 127 -0.36 8.07 -8.99
N ALA A 128 -1.46 7.32 -8.85
CA ALA A 128 -2.48 7.18 -9.88
C ALA A 128 -3.79 7.85 -9.40
N SER A 129 -4.43 8.59 -10.30
CA SER A 129 -5.76 9.14 -10.08
C SER A 129 -6.84 8.05 -10.14
N GLU A 130 -8.07 8.39 -9.74
CA GLU A 130 -9.22 7.49 -9.86
C GLU A 130 -9.52 7.12 -11.32
N ASP A 131 -9.39 8.08 -12.24
CA ASP A 131 -9.56 7.86 -13.68
C ASP A 131 -8.47 6.93 -14.21
N GLN A 132 -7.20 7.21 -13.91
CA GLN A 132 -6.07 6.34 -14.30
C GLN A 132 -6.24 4.92 -13.76
N THR A 133 -6.66 4.79 -12.50
CA THR A 133 -6.92 3.49 -11.88
C THR A 133 -8.02 2.73 -12.63
N SER A 134 -9.14 3.38 -12.94
CA SER A 134 -10.26 2.76 -13.65
C SER A 134 -9.88 2.36 -15.08
N GLU A 135 -9.18 3.23 -15.79
CA GLU A 135 -8.64 2.92 -17.12
C GLU A 135 -7.65 1.76 -17.07
N GLN A 136 -6.78 1.71 -16.06
CA GLN A 136 -5.81 0.63 -15.92
C GLN A 136 -6.48 -0.73 -15.67
N ILE A 137 -7.57 -0.78 -14.90
CA ILE A 137 -8.38 -2.00 -14.75
C ILE A 137 -8.90 -2.45 -16.12
N ALA A 138 -9.52 -1.54 -16.87
CA ALA A 138 -10.09 -1.83 -18.19
C ALA A 138 -9.02 -2.27 -19.21
N ARG A 139 -7.89 -1.55 -19.27
CA ARG A 139 -6.75 -1.87 -20.14
C ARG A 139 -6.17 -3.25 -19.82
N THR A 140 -5.95 -3.54 -18.54
CA THR A 140 -5.41 -4.85 -18.10
C THR A 140 -6.33 -5.98 -18.53
N PHE A 141 -7.64 -5.83 -18.32
CA PHE A 141 -8.62 -6.84 -18.72
C PHE A 141 -8.68 -7.02 -20.24
N ALA A 142 -8.70 -5.93 -21.01
CA ALA A 142 -8.72 -6.00 -22.47
C ALA A 142 -7.46 -6.65 -23.06
N ALA A 143 -6.30 -6.40 -22.46
CA ALA A 143 -5.01 -6.90 -22.95
C ALA A 143 -4.74 -8.36 -22.55
N THR A 144 -5.19 -8.79 -21.38
CA THR A 144 -4.78 -10.08 -20.78
C THR A 144 -5.93 -11.05 -20.47
N GLY A 145 -7.16 -10.54 -20.39
CA GLY A 145 -8.31 -11.28 -19.86
C GLY A 145 -8.35 -11.39 -18.33
N GLU A 146 -7.35 -10.89 -17.61
CA GLU A 146 -7.29 -10.92 -16.14
C GLU A 146 -8.02 -9.72 -15.52
N LEU A 147 -8.85 -9.99 -14.50
CA LEU A 147 -9.49 -8.95 -13.70
C LEU A 147 -8.61 -8.59 -12.52
N VAL A 148 -8.31 -7.31 -12.37
CA VAL A 148 -7.51 -6.78 -11.25
C VAL A 148 -8.36 -5.88 -10.35
N CYS A 149 -8.07 -5.90 -9.05
CA CYS A 149 -8.70 -4.96 -8.12
C CYS A 149 -8.11 -3.54 -8.31
N PRO A 150 -8.79 -2.49 -7.82
CA PRO A 150 -8.31 -1.11 -7.94
C PRO A 150 -6.93 -0.87 -7.30
N HIS A 151 -6.60 -1.53 -6.18
CA HIS A 151 -5.27 -1.43 -5.58
C HIS A 151 -4.17 -1.95 -6.50
N THR A 152 -4.38 -3.13 -7.09
CA THR A 152 -3.44 -3.71 -8.07
C THR A 152 -3.30 -2.81 -9.29
N ALA A 153 -4.39 -2.21 -9.76
CA ALA A 153 -4.39 -1.29 -10.88
C ALA A 153 -3.57 -0.01 -10.60
N VAL A 154 -3.66 0.57 -9.40
CA VAL A 154 -2.76 1.67 -8.98
C VAL A 154 -1.28 1.26 -9.10
N GLY A 155 -0.96 0.04 -8.64
CA GLY A 155 0.40 -0.49 -8.76
C GLY A 155 0.85 -0.67 -10.22
N LEU A 156 -0.04 -1.16 -11.09
CA LEU A 156 0.29 -1.38 -12.50
C LEU A 156 0.49 -0.06 -13.25
N ASP A 157 -0.39 0.92 -13.04
CA ASP A 157 -0.31 2.24 -13.68
C ASP A 157 1.03 2.92 -13.35
N VAL A 158 1.40 2.95 -12.06
CA VAL A 158 2.68 3.50 -11.62
C VAL A 158 3.88 2.67 -12.12
N ALA A 159 3.75 1.34 -12.19
CA ALA A 159 4.82 0.47 -12.66
C ALA A 159 5.14 0.68 -14.15
N GLU A 160 4.12 0.91 -14.99
CA GLU A 160 4.27 1.08 -16.44
C GLU A 160 5.13 2.32 -16.79
N ALA A 161 5.07 3.37 -15.97
CA ALA A 161 5.91 4.56 -16.12
C ALA A 161 7.38 4.35 -15.70
N GLN A 162 7.70 3.24 -15.05
CA GLN A 162 8.99 2.95 -14.42
C GLN A 162 9.66 1.68 -14.97
N LEU A 163 9.20 1.19 -16.14
CA LEU A 163 9.73 -0.03 -16.75
C LEU A 163 11.17 0.17 -17.24
N ASP A 164 12.00 -0.83 -16.97
CA ASP A 164 13.33 -1.01 -17.55
C ASP A 164 13.31 -2.30 -18.38
N ILE A 165 13.86 -2.25 -19.59
CA ILE A 165 13.91 -3.40 -20.49
C ILE A 165 14.80 -4.53 -19.96
N ASP A 166 15.79 -4.19 -19.15
CA ASP A 166 16.80 -5.13 -18.64
C ASP A 166 16.47 -5.66 -17.23
N VAL A 167 15.50 -5.05 -16.52
CA VAL A 167 15.14 -5.40 -15.15
C VAL A 167 13.64 -5.72 -15.04
N PRO A 168 13.26 -6.98 -14.76
CA PRO A 168 11.86 -7.35 -14.58
C PRO A 168 11.19 -6.57 -13.45
N MET A 169 10.04 -5.98 -13.76
CA MET A 169 9.18 -5.29 -12.79
C MET A 169 8.13 -6.26 -12.23
N ILE A 170 8.07 -6.38 -10.90
CA ILE A 170 7.08 -7.20 -10.19
C ILE A 170 6.10 -6.29 -9.45
N THR A 171 4.86 -6.25 -9.90
CA THR A 171 3.79 -5.47 -9.24
C THR A 171 3.02 -6.34 -8.25
N LEU A 172 2.87 -5.88 -7.02
CA LEU A 172 2.14 -6.63 -6.00
C LEU A 172 0.62 -6.48 -6.17
N ALA A 173 -0.06 -7.60 -6.46
CA ALA A 173 -1.52 -7.68 -6.44
C ALA A 173 -2.03 -7.92 -5.02
N THR A 174 -2.48 -6.85 -4.34
CA THR A 174 -2.73 -6.85 -2.89
C THR A 174 -4.12 -7.34 -2.50
N ALA A 175 -5.06 -7.43 -3.44
CA ALA A 175 -6.39 -7.97 -3.20
C ALA A 175 -6.95 -8.70 -4.43
N HIS A 176 -7.80 -9.69 -4.17
CA HIS A 176 -8.61 -10.34 -5.20
C HIS A 176 -9.69 -9.36 -5.73
N PRO A 177 -9.99 -9.29 -7.04
CA PRO A 177 -10.96 -8.36 -7.61
C PRO A 177 -12.37 -8.47 -6.99
N ALA A 178 -12.78 -9.68 -6.60
CA ALA A 178 -14.07 -9.91 -5.93
C ALA A 178 -14.25 -9.18 -4.59
N LYS A 179 -13.17 -8.63 -3.99
CA LYS A 179 -13.26 -7.77 -2.80
C LYS A 179 -13.74 -6.35 -3.11
N PHE A 180 -13.65 -5.92 -4.37
CA PHE A 180 -14.04 -4.59 -4.84
C PHE A 180 -14.88 -4.70 -6.11
N PRO A 181 -15.99 -5.46 -6.08
CA PRO A 181 -16.70 -5.87 -7.28
C PRO A 181 -17.29 -4.68 -8.04
N ASP A 182 -17.74 -3.64 -7.34
CA ASP A 182 -18.40 -2.48 -7.96
C ASP A 182 -17.41 -1.64 -8.79
N ALA A 183 -16.18 -1.44 -8.30
CA ALA A 183 -15.13 -0.74 -9.03
C ALA A 183 -14.70 -1.51 -10.29
N VAL A 184 -14.57 -2.85 -10.17
CA VAL A 184 -14.20 -3.71 -11.30
C VAL A 184 -15.31 -3.77 -12.35
N GLU A 185 -16.57 -3.91 -11.93
CA GLU A 185 -17.72 -3.93 -12.82
C GLU A 185 -17.92 -2.59 -13.52
N ALA A 186 -17.75 -1.46 -12.82
CA ALA A 186 -17.82 -0.14 -13.43
C ALA A 186 -16.76 0.06 -14.52
N ALA A 187 -15.53 -0.42 -14.31
CA ALA A 187 -14.44 -0.26 -15.26
C ALA A 187 -14.50 -1.22 -16.45
N THR A 188 -15.01 -2.45 -16.26
CA THR A 188 -14.90 -3.54 -17.26
C THR A 188 -16.23 -4.00 -17.82
N GLY A 189 -17.35 -3.66 -17.19
CA GLY A 189 -18.66 -4.26 -17.43
C GLY A 189 -18.80 -5.69 -16.90
N VAL A 190 -17.79 -6.22 -16.20
CA VAL A 190 -17.78 -7.61 -15.69
C VAL A 190 -17.71 -7.59 -14.16
N ARG A 191 -18.72 -8.17 -13.50
CA ARG A 191 -18.69 -8.38 -12.05
C ARG A 191 -17.78 -9.56 -11.70
N PRO A 192 -16.71 -9.38 -10.92
CA PRO A 192 -15.79 -10.45 -10.59
C PRO A 192 -16.48 -11.52 -9.72
N PRO A 193 -16.41 -12.81 -10.08
CA PRO A 193 -17.01 -13.87 -9.28
C PRO A 193 -16.20 -14.11 -7.99
N LEU A 194 -16.88 -14.62 -6.95
CA LEU A 194 -16.18 -15.16 -5.79
C LEU A 194 -15.32 -16.38 -6.21
N PRO A 195 -14.17 -16.59 -5.55
CA PRO A 195 -13.42 -17.83 -5.71
C PRO A 195 -14.28 -19.06 -5.40
N LYS A 196 -14.06 -20.17 -6.11
CA LYS A 196 -14.89 -21.39 -5.97
C LYS A 196 -15.04 -21.89 -4.53
N HIS A 197 -14.00 -21.79 -3.72
CA HIS A 197 -14.00 -22.22 -2.31
C HIS A 197 -14.75 -21.26 -1.36
N MET A 198 -15.20 -20.11 -1.88
CA MET A 198 -16.01 -19.10 -1.18
C MET A 198 -17.36 -18.88 -1.87
N ALA A 199 -17.80 -19.74 -2.79
CA ALA A 199 -19.02 -19.51 -3.55
C ALA A 199 -20.29 -19.41 -2.67
N ASP A 200 -20.28 -20.05 -1.50
CA ASP A 200 -21.36 -20.05 -0.50
C ASP A 200 -21.21 -18.94 0.56
N LEU A 201 -20.24 -18.02 0.42
CA LEU A 201 -19.89 -17.06 1.47
C LEU A 201 -21.09 -16.26 1.98
N TYR A 202 -21.96 -15.81 1.07
CA TYR A 202 -23.15 -15.01 1.40
C TYR A 202 -24.31 -15.84 1.97
N ASP A 203 -24.26 -17.17 1.88
CA ASP A 203 -25.28 -18.08 2.43
C ASP A 203 -24.95 -18.52 3.87
N ARG A 204 -23.72 -18.25 4.34
CA ARG A 204 -23.27 -18.62 5.68
C ARG A 204 -23.90 -17.71 6.73
N SER A 205 -24.31 -18.28 7.86
CA SER A 205 -24.82 -17.50 8.99
C SER A 205 -23.74 -16.59 9.58
N GLU A 206 -24.03 -15.30 9.67
CA GLU A 206 -23.17 -14.35 10.37
C GLU A 206 -23.30 -14.49 11.90
N ARG A 207 -22.19 -14.23 12.62
CA ARG A 207 -22.18 -14.16 14.08
C ARG A 207 -21.70 -12.78 14.51
N VAL A 208 -22.66 -11.89 14.73
CA VAL A 208 -22.41 -10.50 15.14
C VAL A 208 -22.93 -10.29 16.57
N THR A 209 -22.29 -9.40 17.32
CA THR A 209 -22.78 -8.93 18.62
C THR A 209 -22.82 -7.42 18.55
N GLU A 210 -24.03 -6.87 18.51
CA GLU A 210 -24.23 -5.42 18.50
C GLU A 210 -23.88 -4.85 19.87
N VAL A 211 -23.18 -3.72 19.86
CA VAL A 211 -22.72 -3.03 21.07
C VAL A 211 -22.94 -1.54 20.84
N GLU A 212 -23.41 -0.86 21.88
CA GLU A 212 -23.50 0.60 21.90
C GLU A 212 -22.13 1.24 21.64
N ASN A 213 -22.12 2.45 21.08
CA ASN A 213 -20.91 3.25 20.89
C ASN A 213 -20.44 3.84 22.24
N ASP A 214 -20.13 2.96 23.19
CA ASP A 214 -19.69 3.26 24.54
C ASP A 214 -18.50 2.37 24.93
N LEU A 215 -17.46 2.99 25.49
CA LEU A 215 -16.24 2.29 25.87
C LEU A 215 -16.50 1.20 26.92
N SER A 216 -17.39 1.45 27.88
CA SER A 216 -17.68 0.50 28.95
C SER A 216 -18.44 -0.71 28.43
N ALA A 217 -19.38 -0.50 27.50
CA ALA A 217 -20.12 -1.55 26.82
C ALA A 217 -19.18 -2.47 26.01
N ILE A 218 -18.24 -1.89 25.25
CA ILE A 218 -17.23 -2.66 24.50
C ILE A 218 -16.34 -3.47 25.46
N GLN A 219 -15.84 -2.85 26.53
CA GLN A 219 -15.00 -3.53 27.53
C GLN A 219 -15.73 -4.69 28.21
N LYS A 220 -17.02 -4.52 28.50
CA LYS A 220 -17.86 -5.55 29.11
C LYS A 220 -17.95 -6.78 28.20
N VAL A 221 -18.30 -6.59 26.92
CA VAL A 221 -18.41 -7.69 25.95
C VAL A 221 -17.09 -8.44 25.79
N ILE A 222 -15.95 -7.72 25.72
CA ILE A 222 -14.63 -8.35 25.64
C ILE A 222 -14.34 -9.20 26.88
N ARG A 223 -14.64 -8.70 28.09
CA ARG A 223 -14.42 -9.44 29.34
C ARG A 223 -15.30 -10.68 29.42
N GLU A 224 -16.58 -10.56 29.06
CA GLU A 224 -17.53 -11.67 29.08
C GLU A 224 -17.12 -12.79 28.11
N LYS A 225 -16.69 -12.45 26.89
CA LYS A 225 -16.26 -13.45 25.89
C LYS A 225 -14.87 -14.03 26.11
N ARG A 226 -14.03 -13.42 26.94
CA ARG A 226 -12.74 -14.02 27.37
C ARG A 226 -12.93 -15.09 28.43
N ALA A 227 -14.01 -15.03 29.19
CA ALA A 227 -14.29 -15.96 30.29
C ALA A 227 -15.07 -17.21 29.85
N SER A 228 -15.58 -17.24 28.62
CA SER A 228 -16.26 -18.37 27.97
C SER A 228 -15.32 -19.16 27.07
#